data_AF-A0A9J7ZNA1-F1
#
_entry.id   AF-A0A9J7ZNA1-F1
#
_cell.length_a   1.000
_cell.length_b   1.000
_cell.length_c   1.000
_cell.angle_alpha   90.00
_cell.angle_beta   90.00
_cell.angle_gamma   90.00
#
_symmetry.space_group_name_H-M   'P 1'
#
loop_
_entity.id
_entity.type
_entity.pdbx_description
1 polymer ?
#
loop_
_entity_poly.entity_id
_entity_poly.type
_entity_poly.pdbx_seq_one_letter_code
_entity_poly.pdbx_strand_id
1 'polypeptide(L)'
;MGKVLYEDCKMVTLNAPYVAGFLGFREAPPLLQALEKLKNVQPNLMPQVLFVDGNGLFHYREFGLACHLGVLSDLPCVGVAKNLLHVEGVVRSEEHQSQINALQKSGDSFPLATTSGRVLGKALRSSHSSIKPVYVSVGHRITLDTAVRLTHTCCLYRVPEPIRQVIVATRSSLYPDQMVTAVTRIQYVSRPDGGSASRKDLYSPERQRRPGQLDEPQIQTPCKGLVSDDHWDKTTGTC
;
A
#
# COMPACT_ATOMS: atom_id res chain seq x y z
N MET A 1 -18.11 -9.52 -10.84
CA MET A 1 -16.73 -9.69 -11.34
C MET A 1 -16.21 -8.33 -11.78
N GLY A 2 -14.98 -7.96 -11.42
CA GLY A 2 -14.42 -6.64 -11.74
C GLY A 2 -14.22 -6.48 -13.25
N LYS A 3 -14.64 -5.33 -13.81
CA LYS A 3 -14.42 -4.96 -15.20
C LYS A 3 -13.33 -3.88 -15.25
N VAL A 4 -12.39 -3.99 -16.18
CA VAL A 4 -11.43 -2.91 -16.45
C VAL A 4 -12.18 -1.78 -17.14
N LEU A 5 -12.19 -0.60 -16.52
CA LEU A 5 -12.82 0.61 -17.07
C LEU A 5 -11.78 1.55 -17.70
N TYR A 6 -10.56 1.53 -17.17
CA TYR A 6 -9.46 2.34 -17.66
C TYR A 6 -8.14 1.56 -17.56
N GLU A 7 -7.32 1.71 -18.60
CA GLU A 7 -5.96 1.23 -18.61
C GLU A 7 -5.04 2.24 -19.28
N ASP A 8 -3.88 2.45 -18.68
CA ASP A 8 -2.78 3.18 -19.30
C ASP A 8 -1.47 2.46 -18.98
N CYS A 9 -0.62 2.37 -20.00
CA CYS A 9 0.63 1.63 -19.97
C CYS A 9 1.70 2.48 -20.63
N LYS A 10 2.74 2.83 -19.86
CA LYS A 10 3.85 3.63 -20.37
C LYS A 10 5.17 3.02 -19.94
N MET A 11 6.07 2.89 -20.91
CA MET A 11 7.46 2.52 -20.65
C MET A 11 8.19 3.72 -20.06
N VAL A 12 8.89 3.49 -18.95
CA VAL A 12 9.65 4.53 -18.25
C VAL A 12 11.05 4.06 -17.90
N THR A 13 12.01 4.97 -18.06
CA THR A 13 13.39 4.75 -17.61
C THR A 13 13.50 5.14 -16.14
N LEU A 14 14.02 4.24 -15.31
CA LEU A 14 14.22 4.51 -13.88
C LEU A 14 15.63 5.05 -13.63
N ASN A 15 15.73 6.37 -13.46
CA ASN A 15 17.01 7.06 -13.31
C ASN A 15 17.63 6.92 -11.90
N ALA A 16 16.83 6.55 -10.90
CA ALA A 16 17.32 6.34 -9.54
C ALA A 16 17.95 4.95 -9.37
N PRO A 17 19.06 4.80 -8.60
CA PRO A 17 19.73 3.53 -8.38
C PRO A 17 18.84 2.54 -7.59
N TYR A 18 19.06 1.24 -7.81
CA TYR A 18 18.39 0.20 -7.02
C TYR A 18 19.05 0.06 -5.65
N VAL A 19 18.39 0.58 -4.63
CA VAL A 19 18.75 0.36 -3.22
C VAL A 19 17.57 -0.36 -2.55
N ALA A 20 17.86 -1.46 -1.86
CA ALA A 20 16.82 -2.33 -1.27
C ALA A 20 15.83 -1.51 -0.42
N GLY A 21 14.54 -1.62 -0.79
CA GLY A 21 13.36 -0.89 -0.30
C GLY A 21 13.31 0.63 -0.43
N PHE A 22 14.22 1.23 -1.19
CA PHE A 22 13.97 2.55 -1.76
C PHE A 22 13.18 2.44 -3.07
N LEU A 23 12.49 1.32 -3.30
CA LEU A 23 11.65 1.07 -4.47
C LEU A 23 10.60 2.17 -4.66
N GLY A 24 10.06 2.69 -3.55
CA GLY A 24 9.15 3.84 -3.54
C GLY A 24 9.67 5.04 -4.33
N PHE A 25 10.96 5.38 -4.18
CA PHE A 25 11.55 6.52 -4.88
C PHE A 25 11.73 6.30 -6.38
N ARG A 26 11.88 5.04 -6.80
CA ARG A 26 12.02 4.70 -8.22
C ARG A 26 10.66 4.67 -8.91
N GLU A 27 9.68 4.02 -8.29
CA GLU A 27 8.41 3.67 -8.96
C GLU A 27 7.26 4.64 -8.64
N ALA A 28 7.28 5.36 -7.52
CA ALA A 28 6.20 6.29 -7.20
C ALA A 28 6.08 7.44 -8.22
N PRO A 29 7.17 8.12 -8.67
CA PRO A 29 7.05 9.22 -9.63
C PRO A 29 6.32 8.87 -10.94
N PRO A 30 6.69 7.79 -11.68
CA PRO A 30 5.99 7.45 -12.91
C PRO A 30 4.55 6.96 -12.67
N LEU A 31 4.25 6.32 -11.53
CA LEU A 31 2.89 5.94 -11.16
C LEU A 31 2.01 7.17 -10.84
N LEU A 32 2.56 8.18 -10.16
CA LEU A 32 1.87 9.45 -9.91
C LEU A 32 1.57 10.20 -11.20
N GLN A 33 2.50 10.21 -12.16
CA GLN A 33 2.25 10.78 -13.49
C GLN A 33 1.08 10.11 -14.21
N ALA A 34 0.96 8.78 -14.09
CA ALA A 34 -0.14 8.05 -14.68
C ALA A 34 -1.48 8.34 -13.98
N LEU A 35 -1.50 8.49 -12.64
CA LEU A 35 -2.68 8.96 -11.91
C LEU A 35 -3.08 10.39 -12.31
N GLU A 36 -2.13 11.29 -12.45
CA GLU A 36 -2.39 12.67 -12.87
C GLU A 36 -2.92 12.72 -14.31
N LYS A 37 -2.39 11.89 -15.22
CA LYS A 37 -2.93 11.75 -16.57
C LYS A 37 -4.38 11.25 -16.55
N LEU A 38 -4.69 10.23 -15.75
CA LEU A 38 -6.07 9.76 -15.61
C LEU A 38 -6.98 10.88 -15.10
N LYS A 39 -6.57 11.59 -14.06
CA LYS A 39 -7.33 12.70 -13.49
C LYS A 39 -7.68 13.75 -14.55
N ASN A 40 -6.76 14.01 -15.47
CA ASN A 40 -6.95 14.98 -16.55
C ASN A 40 -7.80 14.45 -17.72
N VAL A 41 -7.67 13.16 -18.07
CA VAL A 41 -8.37 12.58 -19.23
C VAL A 41 -9.76 12.05 -18.87
N GLN A 42 -9.90 11.32 -17.75
CA GLN A 42 -11.15 10.72 -17.28
C GLN A 42 -11.32 10.88 -15.76
N PRO A 43 -11.57 12.11 -15.25
CA PRO A 43 -11.69 12.36 -13.80
C PRO A 43 -12.77 11.53 -13.11
N ASN A 44 -13.85 11.18 -13.80
CA ASN A 44 -14.94 10.36 -13.28
C ASN A 44 -14.54 8.90 -13.00
N LEU A 45 -13.39 8.46 -13.51
CA LEU A 45 -12.84 7.12 -13.28
C LEU A 45 -11.70 7.11 -12.25
N MET A 46 -11.50 8.20 -11.50
CA MET A 46 -10.52 8.22 -10.42
C MET A 46 -10.82 7.12 -9.38
N PRO A 47 -9.79 6.37 -8.95
CA PRO A 47 -9.99 5.24 -8.05
C PRO A 47 -10.36 5.72 -6.66
N GLN A 48 -11.22 4.96 -5.99
CA GLN A 48 -11.51 5.16 -4.57
C GLN A 48 -10.45 4.50 -3.67
N VAL A 49 -9.75 3.49 -4.19
CA VAL A 49 -8.66 2.78 -3.51
C VAL A 49 -7.67 2.27 -4.54
N LEU A 50 -6.39 2.36 -4.21
CA LEU A 50 -5.28 1.84 -5.02
C LEU A 50 -4.78 0.52 -4.41
N PHE A 51 -4.60 -0.48 -5.27
CA PHE A 51 -3.88 -1.70 -4.95
C PHE A 51 -2.49 -1.63 -5.56
N VAL A 52 -1.48 -1.73 -4.71
CA VAL A 52 -0.08 -1.60 -5.10
C VAL A 52 0.61 -2.95 -4.94
N ASP A 53 1.30 -3.42 -5.99
CA ASP A 53 2.16 -4.61 -5.92
C ASP A 53 3.44 -4.28 -5.16
N GLY A 54 3.35 -4.34 -3.84
CA GLY A 54 4.40 -3.89 -2.95
C GLY A 54 3.92 -3.76 -1.51
N ASN A 55 4.82 -3.33 -0.64
CA ASN A 55 4.50 -3.15 0.77
C ASN A 55 4.02 -1.72 1.06
N GLY A 56 3.21 -1.58 2.11
CA GLY A 56 2.88 -0.33 2.78
C GLY A 56 3.64 -0.22 4.11
N LEU A 57 2.93 -0.17 5.24
CA LEU A 57 3.51 -0.13 6.59
C LEU A 57 4.32 -1.39 6.93
N PHE A 58 4.07 -2.53 6.27
CA PHE A 58 4.88 -3.74 6.41
C PHE A 58 6.21 -3.61 5.65
N HIS A 59 7.05 -2.71 6.12
CA HIS A 59 8.32 -2.32 5.51
C HIS A 59 9.34 -2.01 6.59
N TYR A 60 10.64 -2.14 6.31
CA TYR A 60 11.71 -1.91 7.29
C TYR A 60 11.74 -0.51 7.90
N ARG A 61 11.13 0.48 7.21
CA ARG A 61 10.98 1.88 7.64
C ARG A 61 9.51 2.25 7.88
N GLU A 62 8.63 1.25 7.88
CA GLU A 62 7.17 1.41 7.89
C GLU A 62 6.63 2.32 6.78
N PHE A 63 7.38 2.46 5.70
CA PHE A 63 7.06 3.36 4.60
C PHE A 63 7.45 2.72 3.25
N GLY A 64 6.66 1.75 2.82
CA GLY A 64 6.82 1.11 1.51
C GLY A 64 6.19 1.91 0.37
N LEU A 65 6.25 1.35 -0.84
CA LEU A 65 5.70 1.96 -2.08
C LEU A 65 4.23 2.35 -1.93
N ALA A 66 3.40 1.51 -1.28
CA ALA A 66 1.98 1.80 -1.12
C ALA A 66 1.73 3.02 -0.21
N CYS A 67 2.57 3.22 0.81
CA CYS A 67 2.53 4.42 1.66
C CYS A 67 2.94 5.65 0.85
N HIS A 68 4.07 5.55 0.15
CA HIS A 68 4.62 6.63 -0.67
C HIS A 68 3.60 7.11 -1.70
N LEU A 69 3.00 6.18 -2.46
CA LEU A 69 2.01 6.49 -3.48
C LEU A 69 0.74 7.07 -2.86
N GLY A 70 0.25 6.50 -1.75
CA GLY A 70 -0.98 6.95 -1.10
C GLY A 70 -0.87 8.34 -0.51
N VAL A 71 0.24 8.65 0.16
CA VAL A 71 0.48 9.99 0.73
C VAL A 71 0.58 11.04 -0.37
N LEU A 72 1.34 10.79 -1.44
CA LEU A 72 1.52 11.77 -2.51
C LEU A 72 0.28 11.96 -3.39
N SER A 73 -0.57 10.94 -3.51
CA SER A 73 -1.82 11.04 -4.29
C SER A 73 -3.05 11.43 -3.45
N ASP A 74 -2.93 11.44 -2.12
CA ASP A 74 -4.04 11.56 -1.17
C ASP A 74 -5.18 10.54 -1.41
N LEU A 75 -4.82 9.34 -1.87
CA LEU A 75 -5.77 8.25 -2.13
C LEU A 75 -5.59 7.10 -1.12
N PRO A 76 -6.68 6.44 -0.71
CA PRO A 76 -6.58 5.19 0.04
C PRO A 76 -5.73 4.17 -0.72
N CYS A 77 -4.72 3.60 -0.06
CA CYS A 77 -3.76 2.69 -0.67
C CYS A 77 -3.61 1.41 0.15
N VAL A 78 -3.58 0.27 -0.55
CA VAL A 78 -3.30 -1.05 0.01
C VAL A 78 -2.05 -1.62 -0.64
N GLY A 79 -1.06 -2.00 0.18
CA GLY A 79 0.09 -2.77 -0.29
C GLY A 79 -0.24 -4.26 -0.27
N VAL A 80 -0.09 -4.94 -1.40
CA VAL A 80 -0.25 -6.38 -1.53
C VAL A 80 1.04 -6.98 -2.10
N ALA A 81 1.84 -7.61 -1.24
CA ALA A 81 3.09 -8.25 -1.64
C ALA A 81 2.90 -9.76 -1.88
N LYS A 82 3.57 -10.28 -2.92
CA LYS A 82 3.57 -11.71 -3.26
C LYS A 82 4.51 -12.55 -2.38
N ASN A 83 5.50 -11.92 -1.74
CA ASN A 83 6.52 -12.58 -0.94
C ASN A 83 6.63 -11.88 0.42
N LEU A 84 7.04 -12.63 1.45
CA LEU A 84 7.25 -12.09 2.79
C LEU A 84 8.51 -11.23 2.77
N LEU A 85 8.40 -9.97 3.20
CA LEU A 85 9.54 -9.14 3.54
C LEU A 85 9.97 -9.41 4.98
N HIS A 86 11.28 -9.50 5.22
CA HIS A 86 11.80 -9.58 6.58
C HIS A 86 11.72 -8.21 7.24
N VAL A 87 10.87 -8.07 8.26
CA VAL A 87 10.64 -6.80 8.99
C VAL A 87 10.56 -7.09 10.48
N GLU A 88 11.43 -6.48 11.29
CA GLU A 88 11.37 -6.50 12.77
C GLU A 88 11.01 -7.87 13.39
N GLY A 89 11.78 -8.91 13.04
CA GLY A 89 11.58 -10.26 13.57
C GLY A 89 10.53 -11.10 12.84
N VAL A 90 9.73 -10.51 11.95
CA VAL A 90 8.85 -11.26 11.04
C VAL A 90 9.70 -11.88 9.93
N VAL A 91 9.92 -13.19 10.02
CA VAL A 91 10.77 -13.97 9.10
C VAL A 91 10.03 -15.17 8.53
N ARG A 92 10.58 -15.75 7.46
CA ARG A 92 10.14 -17.05 6.95
C ARG A 92 10.71 -18.16 7.84
N SER A 93 10.07 -18.41 8.97
CA SER A 93 10.39 -19.51 9.90
C SER A 93 9.47 -20.73 9.71
N GLU A 94 9.78 -21.83 10.41
CA GLU A 94 8.89 -23.00 10.49
C GLU A 94 7.54 -22.65 11.14
N GLU A 95 7.54 -21.74 12.12
CA GLU A 95 6.31 -21.21 12.73
C GLU A 95 5.46 -20.48 11.70
N HIS A 96 6.06 -19.58 10.92
CA HIS A 96 5.36 -18.87 9.84
C HIS A 96 4.77 -19.84 8.82
N GLN A 97 5.53 -20.88 8.46
CA GLN A 97 5.04 -21.91 7.55
C GLN A 97 3.90 -22.73 8.14
N SER A 98 3.95 -23.02 9.45
CA SER A 98 2.87 -23.71 10.18
C SER A 98 1.61 -22.86 10.22
N GLN A 99 1.71 -21.55 10.44
CA GLN A 99 0.59 -20.62 10.37
C GLN A 99 -0.03 -20.57 8.96
N ILE A 100 0.79 -20.59 7.91
CA ILE A 100 0.29 -20.71 6.52
C ILE A 100 -0.49 -22.00 6.33
N ASN A 101 0.05 -23.13 6.81
CA ASN A 101 -0.59 -24.44 6.67
C ASN A 101 -1.89 -24.54 7.47
N ALA A 102 -2.04 -23.75 8.53
CA ALA A 102 -3.26 -23.67 9.32
C ALA A 102 -4.40 -22.94 8.59
N LEU A 103 -4.12 -22.10 7.59
CA LEU A 103 -5.15 -21.41 6.80
C LEU A 103 -5.88 -22.41 5.90
N GLN A 104 -7.16 -22.68 6.16
CA GLN A 104 -7.93 -23.73 5.46
C GLN A 104 -8.79 -23.18 4.31
N LYS A 105 -9.38 -22.00 4.49
CA LYS A 105 -10.36 -21.41 3.58
C LYS A 105 -9.82 -20.15 2.91
N SER A 106 -10.38 -19.81 1.75
CA SER A 106 -10.14 -18.51 1.15
C SER A 106 -10.70 -17.41 2.06
N GLY A 107 -9.89 -16.39 2.37
CA GLY A 107 -10.23 -15.31 3.29
C GLY A 107 -9.57 -15.47 4.67
N ASP A 108 -9.10 -16.68 5.00
CA ASP A 108 -8.37 -16.89 6.25
C ASP A 108 -7.09 -16.05 6.23
N SER A 109 -6.78 -15.41 7.37
CA SER A 109 -5.59 -14.60 7.53
C SER A 109 -5.05 -14.64 8.95
N PHE A 110 -3.75 -14.40 9.09
CA PHE A 110 -3.11 -14.23 10.40
C PHE A 110 -2.27 -12.95 10.42
N PRO A 111 -2.12 -12.30 11.60
CA PRO A 111 -1.36 -11.06 11.73
C PRO A 111 0.14 -11.27 11.54
N LEU A 112 0.80 -10.32 10.90
CA LEU A 112 2.25 -10.19 10.88
C LEU A 112 2.64 -9.24 12.02
N ALA A 113 2.87 -9.82 13.19
CA ALA A 113 3.25 -9.10 14.40
C ALA A 113 4.77 -9.05 14.53
N THR A 114 5.32 -7.85 14.74
CA THR A 114 6.76 -7.66 14.98
C THR A 114 7.15 -8.11 16.38
N THR A 115 8.46 -8.16 16.67
CA THR A 115 8.97 -8.50 18.02
C THR A 115 8.42 -7.57 19.11
N SER A 116 8.04 -6.33 18.76
CA SER A 116 7.41 -5.38 19.68
C SER A 116 5.90 -5.62 19.89
N GLY A 117 5.32 -6.62 19.24
CA GLY A 117 3.89 -6.94 19.27
C GLY A 117 3.03 -6.09 18.33
N ARG A 118 3.62 -5.17 17.56
CA ARG A 118 2.89 -4.32 16.61
C ARG A 118 2.53 -5.11 15.36
N VAL A 119 1.27 -5.03 14.95
CA VAL A 119 0.79 -5.68 13.71
C VAL A 119 0.95 -4.72 12.54
N LEU A 120 1.90 -5.02 11.65
CA LEU A 120 2.20 -4.18 10.49
C LEU A 120 1.51 -4.66 9.19
N GLY A 121 0.99 -5.88 9.20
CA GLY A 121 0.28 -6.47 8.06
C GLY A 121 -0.43 -7.77 8.43
N LYS A 122 -1.00 -8.44 7.42
CA LYS A 122 -1.62 -9.76 7.55
C LYS A 122 -1.20 -10.64 6.37
N ALA A 123 -0.90 -11.91 6.64
CA ALA A 123 -0.82 -12.93 5.60
C ALA A 123 -2.24 -13.41 5.30
N LEU A 124 -2.65 -13.34 4.04
CA LEU A 124 -4.00 -13.68 3.57
C LEU A 124 -3.94 -14.84 2.59
N ARG A 125 -4.67 -15.93 2.88
CA ARG A 125 -4.99 -16.95 1.88
C ARG A 125 -6.10 -16.40 0.98
N SER A 126 -5.72 -15.85 -0.16
CA SER A 126 -6.61 -15.06 -1.02
C SER A 126 -7.52 -15.89 -1.93
N SER A 127 -7.19 -17.15 -2.21
CA SER A 127 -7.96 -18.01 -3.12
C SER A 127 -7.91 -19.47 -2.69
N HIS A 128 -8.96 -20.23 -3.02
CA HIS A 128 -8.99 -21.68 -2.81
C HIS A 128 -7.95 -22.40 -3.68
N SER A 129 -7.61 -21.82 -4.84
CA SER A 129 -6.66 -22.36 -5.81
C SER A 129 -5.19 -22.26 -5.40
N SER A 130 -4.87 -21.56 -4.30
CA SER A 130 -3.48 -21.39 -3.86
C SER A 130 -3.35 -21.42 -2.35
N ILE A 131 -2.37 -22.20 -1.87
CA ILE A 131 -1.98 -22.23 -0.46
C ILE A 131 -1.03 -21.06 -0.14
N LYS A 132 -0.30 -20.55 -1.13
CA LYS A 132 0.66 -19.46 -0.94
C LYS A 132 -0.09 -18.15 -0.67
N PRO A 133 0.05 -17.54 0.53
CA PRO A 133 -0.67 -16.31 0.84
C PRO A 133 -0.14 -15.12 0.05
N VAL A 134 -0.89 -14.04 0.08
CA VAL A 134 -0.41 -12.67 -0.19
C VAL A 134 -0.25 -11.93 1.14
N TYR A 135 0.67 -10.99 1.19
CA TYR A 135 0.93 -10.20 2.39
C TYR A 135 0.33 -8.82 2.21
N VAL A 136 -0.70 -8.52 2.99
CA VAL A 136 -1.48 -7.28 2.89
C VAL A 136 -1.01 -6.32 3.99
N SER A 137 -0.76 -5.08 3.62
CA SER A 137 -0.38 -4.02 4.55
C SER A 137 -1.07 -2.71 4.19
N VAL A 138 -1.29 -1.88 5.21
CA VAL A 138 -1.87 -0.54 5.03
C VAL A 138 -0.89 0.33 4.27
N GLY A 139 -1.33 1.01 3.21
CA GLY A 139 -0.56 2.06 2.55
C GLY A 139 -0.93 3.43 3.10
N HIS A 140 -2.17 3.86 2.86
CA HIS A 140 -2.65 5.19 3.27
C HIS A 140 -4.17 5.19 3.44
N ARG A 141 -4.69 5.97 4.41
CA ARG A 141 -6.13 6.23 4.64
C ARG A 141 -7.05 5.00 4.60
N ILE A 142 -6.58 3.85 5.10
CA ILE A 142 -7.36 2.61 5.18
C ILE A 142 -6.96 1.81 6.41
N THR A 143 -7.91 1.10 7.03
CA THR A 143 -7.61 0.17 8.13
C THR A 143 -7.13 -1.17 7.59
N LEU A 144 -6.29 -1.88 8.37
CA LEU A 144 -5.75 -3.18 7.97
C LEU A 144 -6.85 -4.22 7.69
N ASP A 145 -7.89 -4.24 8.51
CA ASP A 145 -9.04 -5.13 8.31
C ASP A 145 -9.77 -4.87 6.98
N THR A 146 -10.03 -3.58 6.68
CA THR A 146 -10.66 -3.18 5.42
C THR A 146 -9.76 -3.49 4.24
N ALA A 147 -8.46 -3.26 4.36
CA ALA A 147 -7.48 -3.61 3.33
C ALA A 147 -7.52 -5.12 3.01
N VAL A 148 -7.49 -5.99 4.02
CA VAL A 148 -7.58 -7.45 3.84
C VAL A 148 -8.90 -7.86 3.20
N ARG A 149 -10.03 -7.33 3.69
CA ARG A 149 -11.36 -7.62 3.13
C ARG A 149 -11.44 -7.21 1.66
N LEU A 150 -11.00 -5.99 1.33
CA LEU A 150 -11.00 -5.53 -0.06
C LEU A 150 -10.07 -6.39 -0.93
N THR A 151 -8.85 -6.69 -0.46
CA THR A 151 -7.94 -7.59 -1.19
C THR A 151 -8.62 -8.93 -1.48
N HIS A 152 -9.23 -9.57 -0.48
CA HIS A 152 -9.93 -10.84 -0.64
C HIS A 152 -11.07 -10.76 -1.67
N THR A 153 -11.93 -9.73 -1.59
CA THR A 153 -13.04 -9.56 -2.55
C THR A 153 -12.57 -9.31 -3.98
N CYS A 154 -11.36 -8.74 -4.15
CA CYS A 154 -10.74 -8.55 -5.45
C CYS A 154 -10.02 -9.79 -5.98
N CYS A 155 -9.91 -10.89 -5.22
CA CYS A 155 -9.16 -12.08 -5.60
C CYS A 155 -10.05 -13.15 -6.22
N LEU A 156 -10.01 -13.29 -7.54
CA LEU A 156 -10.46 -14.50 -8.23
C LEU A 156 -9.36 -15.58 -8.21
N TYR A 157 -8.13 -15.13 -8.37
CA TYR A 157 -6.91 -15.94 -8.29
C TYR A 157 -6.11 -15.54 -7.04
N ARG A 158 -4.88 -16.08 -6.91
CA ARG A 158 -3.98 -15.72 -5.80
C ARG A 158 -3.72 -14.21 -5.68
N VAL A 159 -3.53 -13.53 -6.81
CA VAL A 159 -3.22 -12.09 -6.85
C VAL A 159 -4.53 -11.34 -7.15
N PRO A 160 -4.84 -10.23 -6.43
CA PRO A 160 -6.06 -9.48 -6.66
C PRO A 160 -6.11 -8.94 -8.09
N GLU A 161 -7.31 -8.92 -8.65
CA GLU A 161 -7.56 -8.60 -10.04
C GLU A 161 -6.92 -7.27 -10.50
N PRO A 162 -6.91 -6.18 -9.70
CA PRO A 162 -6.25 -4.91 -10.07
C PRO A 162 -4.77 -5.10 -10.40
N ILE A 163 -4.06 -5.82 -9.54
CA ILE A 163 -2.63 -6.11 -9.71
C ILE A 163 -2.42 -7.14 -10.82
N ARG A 164 -3.28 -8.16 -10.90
CA ARG A 164 -3.16 -9.21 -11.92
C ARG A 164 -3.28 -8.63 -13.33
N GLN A 165 -4.22 -7.72 -13.57
CA GLN A 165 -4.39 -7.09 -14.87
C GLN A 165 -3.19 -6.22 -15.26
N VAL A 166 -2.53 -5.58 -14.30
CA VAL A 166 -1.24 -4.91 -14.54
C VAL A 166 -0.19 -5.93 -15.03
N ILE A 167 0.01 -7.01 -14.28
CA ILE A 167 1.01 -8.05 -14.60
C ILE A 167 0.76 -8.68 -15.98
N VAL A 168 -0.50 -8.89 -16.37
CA VAL A 168 -0.83 -9.40 -17.70
C VAL A 168 -0.47 -8.37 -18.78
N ALA A 169 -0.83 -7.10 -18.59
CA ALA A 169 -0.52 -6.03 -19.54
C ALA A 169 0.98 -5.93 -19.83
N THR A 170 1.78 -5.88 -18.76
CA THR A 170 3.23 -5.69 -18.86
C THR A 170 3.91 -6.86 -19.55
N ARG A 171 3.42 -8.09 -19.36
CA ARG A 171 3.98 -9.29 -19.98
C ARG A 171 3.57 -9.47 -21.44
N SER A 172 2.42 -8.95 -21.85
CA SER A 172 1.98 -8.97 -23.25
C SER A 172 2.73 -7.97 -24.13
N SER A 173 3.24 -6.89 -23.53
CA SER A 173 4.16 -5.96 -24.20
C SER A 173 5.58 -6.57 -24.24
N LEU A 174 5.87 -7.37 -25.28
CA LEU A 174 7.17 -8.00 -25.54
C LEU A 174 8.34 -6.99 -25.58
N TYR A 175 9.02 -6.70 -24.47
CA TYR A 175 10.20 -5.80 -24.47
C TYR A 175 11.28 -6.20 -23.42
N PRO A 176 12.57 -5.96 -23.71
CA PRO A 176 13.73 -6.47 -22.96
C PRO A 176 13.92 -5.87 -21.55
N ASP A 177 14.66 -6.62 -20.72
CA ASP A 177 14.84 -6.59 -19.25
C ASP A 177 15.24 -5.27 -18.53
N GLN A 178 15.22 -4.10 -19.17
CA GLN A 178 15.65 -2.83 -18.56
C GLN A 178 14.59 -1.73 -18.44
N MET A 179 13.33 -2.05 -18.70
CA MET A 179 12.25 -1.06 -18.70
C MET A 179 11.18 -1.41 -17.68
N VAL A 180 10.90 -0.49 -16.75
CA VAL A 180 9.74 -0.64 -15.88
C VAL A 180 8.54 -0.08 -16.62
N THR A 181 7.50 -0.89 -16.70
CA THR A 181 6.22 -0.44 -17.22
C THR A 181 5.45 0.19 -16.05
N ALA A 182 5.23 1.50 -16.10
CA ALA A 182 4.26 2.13 -15.22
C ALA A 182 2.87 1.83 -15.80
N VAL A 183 2.18 0.86 -15.20
CA VAL A 183 0.79 0.55 -15.55
C VAL A 183 -0.08 0.99 -14.39
N THR A 184 -0.86 2.04 -14.62
CA THR A 184 -1.95 2.40 -13.71
C THR A 184 -3.22 1.83 -14.30
N ARG A 185 -3.57 0.62 -13.89
CA ARG A 185 -4.87 0.01 -14.21
C ARG A 185 -5.77 0.13 -13.01
N ILE A 186 -6.80 0.94 -13.14
CA ILE A 186 -7.81 1.14 -12.11
C ILE A 186 -9.00 0.26 -12.44
N GLN A 187 -9.27 -0.65 -11.53
CA GLN A 187 -10.46 -1.47 -11.57
C GLN A 187 -11.46 -0.94 -10.57
N TYR A 188 -12.70 -0.84 -11.03
CA TYR A 188 -13.82 -0.68 -10.12
C TYR A 188 -14.27 -2.08 -9.67
N VAL A 189 -14.30 -2.30 -8.36
CA VAL A 189 -15.08 -3.40 -7.80
C VAL A 189 -16.48 -2.86 -7.59
N SER A 190 -17.36 -3.09 -8.56
CA SER A 190 -18.79 -2.86 -8.35
C SER A 190 -19.28 -3.84 -7.29
N ARG A 191 -19.94 -3.31 -6.25
CA ARG A 191 -20.74 -4.13 -5.33
C ARG A 191 -21.79 -4.91 -6.14
N PRO A 192 -22.13 -6.16 -5.77
CA PRO A 192 -23.24 -6.89 -6.38
C PRO A 192 -24.61 -6.17 -6.24
N ASP A 193 -24.68 -5.16 -5.37
CA ASP A 193 -25.88 -4.46 -4.91
C ASP A 193 -26.01 -3.01 -5.40
N GLY A 194 -25.22 -2.58 -6.40
CA GLY A 194 -25.49 -1.32 -7.14
C GLY A 194 -25.33 0.01 -6.39
N GLY A 195 -25.00 -0.02 -5.10
CA GLY A 195 -24.74 1.19 -4.30
C GLY A 195 -23.28 1.66 -4.40
N SER A 196 -23.07 2.94 -4.68
CA SER A 196 -21.77 3.59 -4.55
C SER A 196 -21.43 3.76 -3.06
N ALA A 197 -20.30 3.18 -2.62
CA ALA A 197 -19.79 3.48 -1.27
C ALA A 197 -19.42 4.97 -1.23
N SER A 198 -20.06 5.70 -0.33
CA SER A 198 -19.77 7.11 -0.14
C SER A 198 -18.38 7.27 0.47
N ARG A 199 -17.71 8.39 0.20
CA ARG A 199 -16.39 8.73 0.78
C ARG A 199 -16.36 8.65 2.33
N LYS A 200 -17.53 8.65 2.99
CA LYS A 200 -17.71 8.57 4.44
C LYS A 200 -17.66 7.14 4.99
N ASP A 201 -17.93 6.12 4.16
CA ASP A 201 -18.02 4.72 4.63
C ASP A 201 -16.64 4.06 4.83
N LEU A 202 -15.59 4.67 4.26
CA LEU A 202 -14.20 4.20 4.35
C LEU A 202 -13.44 4.76 5.56
N TYR A 203 -14.04 5.69 6.31
CA TYR A 203 -13.38 6.41 7.40
C TYR A 203 -14.37 6.75 8.53
N SER A 204 -14.31 6.01 9.64
CA SER A 204 -14.95 6.41 10.90
C SER A 204 -13.86 6.81 11.90
N PRO A 205 -13.74 8.09 12.29
CA PRO A 205 -12.68 8.58 13.16
C PRO A 205 -12.80 8.13 14.63
N GLU A 206 -13.87 7.45 15.02
CA GLU A 206 -14.25 7.28 16.44
C GLU A 206 -13.66 6.05 17.16
N ARG A 207 -12.84 5.21 16.51
CA ARG A 207 -12.30 3.98 17.15
C ARG A 207 -10.80 4.00 17.49
N GLN A 208 -10.19 5.18 17.61
CA GLN A 208 -8.85 5.34 18.18
C GLN A 208 -8.89 6.19 19.46
N ARG A 209 -9.58 5.73 20.50
CA ARG A 209 -9.31 6.22 21.87
C ARG A 209 -8.17 5.39 22.46
N ARG A 210 -7.04 6.05 22.73
CA ARG A 210 -5.92 5.50 23.51
C ARG A 210 -6.39 5.33 24.98
N PRO A 211 -6.07 4.23 25.68
CA PRO A 211 -6.23 4.16 27.12
C PRO A 211 -5.11 4.99 27.78
N GLY A 212 -5.48 5.98 28.61
CA GLY A 212 -4.55 6.76 29.44
C GLY A 212 -4.34 8.21 28.96
N GLN A 213 -5.34 9.07 29.16
CA GLN A 213 -5.10 10.51 29.32
C GLN A 213 -4.92 10.78 30.82
N LEU A 214 -3.70 11.12 31.22
CA LEU A 214 -3.44 11.87 32.44
C LEU A 214 -3.39 13.34 32.05
N ASP A 215 -4.03 14.19 32.86
CA ASP A 215 -4.24 15.61 32.60
C ASP A 215 -2.93 16.39 32.40
N GLU A 216 -2.88 17.24 31.37
CA GLU A 216 -1.78 18.17 31.11
C GLU A 216 -1.81 19.34 32.13
N PRO A 217 -0.68 19.67 32.80
CA PRO A 217 -0.59 20.93 33.53
C PRO A 217 -0.29 22.08 32.55
N GLN A 218 -1.09 23.14 32.67
CA GLN A 218 -0.94 24.38 31.92
C GLN A 218 0.42 25.04 32.20
N ILE A 219 1.19 25.31 31.14
CA ILE A 219 2.37 26.18 31.21
C ILE A 219 2.13 27.40 30.31
N GLN A 220 2.09 28.55 30.97
CA GLN A 220 1.98 29.89 30.39
C GLN A 220 3.21 30.22 29.52
N THR A 221 2.97 30.78 28.34
CA THR A 221 3.99 31.44 27.51
C THR A 221 4.40 32.78 28.12
N PRO A 222 5.66 33.21 27.91
CA PRO A 222 5.82 34.54 27.32
C PRO A 222 7.02 34.71 26.36
N CYS A 223 6.87 35.69 25.45
CA CYS A 223 7.87 36.43 24.65
C CYS A 223 8.50 35.71 23.44
N LYS A 224 8.10 36.02 22.19
CA LYS A 224 8.54 37.14 21.31
C LYS A 224 10.04 37.20 21.02
N GLY A 225 10.36 36.88 19.76
CA GLY A 225 11.46 37.48 18.99
C GLY A 225 12.79 36.74 19.04
N LEU A 226 13.17 36.14 17.91
CA LEU A 226 14.39 36.47 17.17
C LEU A 226 14.46 35.59 15.91
N VAL A 227 14.63 36.26 14.78
CA VAL A 227 14.95 35.70 13.47
C VAL A 227 16.47 35.55 13.39
N SER A 228 16.96 34.40 12.97
CA SER A 228 18.25 34.28 12.29
C SER A 228 18.29 33.02 11.43
N ASP A 229 18.77 33.21 10.20
CA ASP A 229 18.97 32.21 9.17
C ASP A 229 19.99 31.13 9.58
N ASP A 230 19.59 29.86 9.58
CA ASP A 230 20.51 28.74 9.78
C ASP A 230 20.85 28.06 8.45
N HIS A 231 22.13 28.17 8.11
CA HIS A 231 22.79 27.65 6.93
C HIS A 231 23.05 26.14 7.09
N TRP A 232 22.42 25.33 6.25
CA TRP A 232 22.59 23.87 6.23
C TRP A 232 23.99 23.46 5.74
N ASP A 233 24.81 22.86 6.62
CA ASP A 233 26.09 22.25 6.26
C ASP A 233 25.91 20.83 5.70
N LYS A 234 26.14 20.69 4.39
CA LYS A 234 26.00 19.41 3.65
C LYS A 234 27.07 18.37 4.00
N THR A 235 28.08 18.73 4.77
CA THR A 235 29.22 17.85 5.06
C THR A 235 29.07 17.08 6.38
N THR A 236 28.32 17.64 7.34
CA THR A 236 28.18 17.08 8.69
C THR A 236 26.74 16.69 9.04
N GLY A 237 25.75 17.19 8.31
CA GLY A 237 24.36 16.69 8.37
C GLY A 237 23.67 16.92 9.72
N THR A 238 23.97 18.03 10.39
CA THR A 238 23.28 18.48 11.61
C THR A 238 22.80 19.92 11.42
N CYS A 239 21.67 20.25 12.05
CA CYS A 239 21.24 21.64 12.20
C CYS A 239 22.17 22.37 13.16
#